data_AF-A0A3M2JUY1-F1
#
_entry.id   AF-A0A3M2JUY1-F1
#
_cell.length_a   1.000
_cell.length_b   1.000
_cell.length_c   1.000
_cell.angle_alpha   90.00
_cell.angle_beta   90.00
_cell.angle_gamma   90.00
#
_symmetry.space_group_name_H-M   'P 1'
#
loop_
_entity.id
_entity.type
_entity.pdbx_description
1 polymer ?
#
loop_
_entity_poly.entity_id
_entity_poly.type
_entity_poly.pdbx_seq_one_letter_code
_entity_poly.pdbx_strand_id
1 'polypeptide(L)' 'MYFCKSRNHVWLRKEDAEKCCNGYQRVIVFGREIPPDATNVQVDEKTGLRYCRVWKKMQPEAGLTAFSALG' A
#
# COMPACT_ATOMS: atom_id res chain seq x y z
N MET A 1 9.61 -14.82 10.31
CA MET A 1 9.21 -14.34 8.96
C MET A 1 7.86 -14.95 8.61
N TYR A 2 6.96 -14.19 7.99
CA TYR A 2 5.58 -14.57 7.71
C TYR A 2 5.29 -14.42 6.22
N PHE A 3 4.68 -15.44 5.61
CA PHE A 3 4.22 -15.36 4.23
C PHE A 3 2.86 -14.66 4.17
N CYS A 4 2.65 -13.82 3.16
CA CYS A 4 1.32 -13.29 2.88
C CYS A 4 0.34 -14.37 2.40
N LYS A 5 -0.95 -14.04 2.29
CA LYS A 5 -2.00 -14.97 1.84
C LYS A 5 -1.73 -15.59 0.46
N SER A 6 -1.11 -14.83 -0.44
CA SER A 6 -0.70 -15.33 -1.77
C SER A 6 0.63 -16.08 -1.78
N ARG A 7 1.34 -16.16 -0.64
CA ARG A 7 2.68 -16.77 -0.48
C ARG A 7 3.80 -16.17 -1.34
N ASN A 8 3.54 -15.07 -2.06
CA ASN A 8 4.51 -14.43 -2.93
C ASN A 8 5.43 -13.43 -2.22
N HIS A 9 5.09 -13.00 -1.00
CA HIS A 9 5.85 -12.01 -0.24
C HIS A 9 6.15 -12.51 1.17
N VAL A 10 7.36 -12.19 1.64
CA VAL A 10 7.83 -12.52 2.98
C VAL A 10 7.92 -11.23 3.81
N TRP A 11 7.35 -11.28 5.01
CA TRP A 11 7.26 -10.15 5.93
C TRP A 11 7.90 -10.49 7.28
N LEU A 12 8.36 -9.45 7.98
CA LEU A 12 8.91 -9.60 9.33
C LEU A 12 7.82 -9.64 10.40
N ARG A 13 6.69 -8.95 10.15
CA ARG A 13 5.54 -8.83 11.05
C ARG A 13 4.34 -9.60 10.51
N LYS A 14 3.54 -10.16 11.41
CA LYS A 14 2.38 -10.98 11.05
C LYS A 14 1.27 -10.10 10.47
N GLU A 15 1.08 -8.92 11.05
CA GLU A 15 0.04 -7.96 10.66
C GLU A 15 0.22 -7.46 9.23
N ASP A 16 1.47 -7.27 8.80
CA ASP A 16 1.81 -6.90 7.43
C ASP A 16 1.53 -8.04 6.44
N ALA A 17 1.82 -9.29 6.84
CA ALA A 17 1.53 -10.47 6.03
C ALA A 17 0.01 -10.68 5.85
N GLU A 18 -0.79 -10.39 6.87
CA GLU A 18 -2.26 -10.49 6.84
C GLU A 18 -2.92 -9.42 5.95
N LYS A 19 -2.33 -8.21 5.87
CA LYS A 19 -2.79 -7.14 4.98
C LYS A 19 -2.35 -7.36 3.52
N CYS A 20 -1.12 -7.84 3.33
CA CYS A 20 -0.52 -8.01 2.01
C CYS A 20 -1.34 -8.96 1.11
N CYS A 21 -1.64 -8.50 -0.12
CA CYS A 21 -2.41 -9.26 -1.11
C CYS A 21 -3.81 -9.67 -0.63
N ASN A 22 -4.37 -8.94 0.35
CA ASN A 22 -5.71 -9.17 0.89
C ASN A 22 -6.58 -7.91 0.77
N GLY A 23 -6.61 -7.31 -0.43
CA GLY A 23 -7.31 -6.05 -0.70
C GLY A 23 -6.57 -4.80 -0.22
N TYR A 24 -5.32 -4.93 0.22
CA TYR A 24 -4.43 -3.81 0.54
C TYR A 24 -3.14 -3.89 -0.27
N GLN A 25 -2.64 -2.72 -0.65
CA GLN A 25 -1.36 -2.53 -1.31
C GLN A 25 -0.48 -1.61 -0.46
N ARG A 26 0.80 -1.95 -0.35
CA ARG A 26 1.78 -1.07 0.29
C ARG A 26 2.30 -0.08 -0.72
N VAL A 27 2.12 1.20 -0.45
CA VAL A 27 2.56 2.30 -1.33
C VAL A 27 3.60 3.17 -0.64
N ILE A 28 4.47 3.78 -1.42
CA ILE A 28 5.44 4.77 -0.94
C ILE A 28 4.81 6.15 -1.09
N VAL A 29 4.81 6.93 -0.02
CA VAL A 29 4.29 8.30 0.01
C VAL A 29 5.45 9.23 0.31
N PHE A 30 5.55 10.30 -0.47
CA PHE A 30 6.50 11.38 -0.29
C PHE A 30 5.76 12.61 0.23
N GLY A 31 6.32 13.30 1.21
CA GLY A 31 5.68 14.48 1.78
C GLY A 31 6.44 15.09 2.95
N ARG A 32 6.02 16.28 3.37
CA ARG A 32 6.52 16.89 4.63
C ARG A 32 5.82 16.27 5.84
N GLU A 33 4.55 15.94 5.69
CA GLU A 33 3.72 15.29 6.71
C GLU A 33 3.80 13.77 6.58
N ILE A 34 3.92 13.11 7.73
CA ILE A 34 3.99 11.66 7.82
C ILE A 34 2.59 11.18 8.27
N PRO A 35 1.91 10.34 7.48
CA PRO A 35 0.64 9.75 7.88
C PRO A 35 0.76 8.99 9.21
N PRO A 36 -0.27 8.98 10.06
CA PRO A 36 -0.21 8.33 11.36
C PRO A 36 -0.02 6.81 11.28
N ASP A 37 -0.38 6.19 10.15
CA ASP A 37 -0.21 4.77 9.86
C ASP A 37 1.08 4.46 9.08
N ALA A 38 1.96 5.45 8.93
CA ALA A 38 3.21 5.31 8.21
C ALA A 38 4.18 4.35 8.90
N THR A 39 4.79 3.51 8.07
CA THR A 39 5.87 2.59 8.44
C THR A 39 7.13 2.94 7.66
N ASN A 40 8.29 2.63 8.23
CA ASN A 40 9.59 2.82 7.55
C ASN A 40 9.78 4.26 7.03
N VAL A 41 9.58 5.24 7.92
CA VAL A 41 9.82 6.66 7.62
C VAL A 41 11.31 6.86 7.41
N GLN A 42 11.67 7.46 6.28
CA GLN A 42 13.02 7.84 5.96
C GLN A 42 13.05 9.32 5.57
N VAL A 43 14.14 9.99 5.92
CA VAL A 43 14.36 11.40 5.62
C VAL A 43 15.62 11.50 4.80
N ASP A 44 15.51 12.12 3.64
CA ASP A 44 16.68 12.47 2.83
C ASP A 44 17.34 13.72 3.43
N GLU A 45 18.57 13.57 3.93
CA GLU A 45 19.28 14.62 4.65
C GLU A 45 19.66 15.82 3.77
N LYS A 46 19.76 15.63 2.44
CA LYS A 46 20.17 16.69 1.51
C LYS A 46 19.01 17.57 1.07
N THR A 47 17.84 16.98 0.89
CA THR A 47 16.65 17.66 0.36
C THR A 47 15.59 17.93 1.44
N GLY A 48 15.71 17.29 2.61
CA GLY A 48 14.69 17.30 3.66
C GLY A 48 13.41 16.55 3.28
N LEU A 49 13.41 15.84 2.15
CA LEU A 49 12.26 15.07 1.67
C LEU A 49 12.04 13.87 2.60
N ARG A 50 10.82 13.69 3.08
CA ARG A 50 10.45 12.49 3.83
C ARG A 50 9.68 11.55 2.94
N TYR A 51 10.00 10.27 3.03
CA TYR A 51 9.23 9.22 2.39
C TYR A 51 8.94 8.11 3.38
N CYS A 52 7.75 7.53 3.25
CA CYS A 52 7.29 6.47 4.14
C CYS A 52 6.44 5.47 3.38
N ARG A 53 6.13 4.35 4.02
CA ARG A 53 5.27 3.31 3.46
C ARG A 53 3.97 3.23 4.23
N VAL A 54 2.85 3.31 3.51
CA VAL A 54 1.50 3.16 4.08
C VAL A 54 0.75 2.01 3.41
N TRP A 55 -0.22 1.47 4.12
CA TRP A 55 -1.12 0.44 3.59
C TRP A 55 -2.37 1.12 3.03
N LYS A 56 -2.51 1.11 1.71
CA LYS A 56 -3.70 1.64 1.04
C LYS A 56 -4.65 0.50 0.70
N LYS A 57 -5.91 0.61 1.11
CA LYS A 57 -6.96 -0.31 0.68
C LYS A 57 -7.15 -0.13 -0.83
N MET A 58 -7.02 -1.22 -1.59
CA MET A 58 -7.38 -1.20 -2.99
C MET A 58 -8.89 -1.03 -3.05
N GLN A 59 -9.36 0.05 -3.66
CA GLN A 59 -10.77 0.12 -4.00
C GLN A 59 -10.99 -0.93 -5.09
N PRO A 60 -12.05 -1.77 -5.00
CA PRO A 60 -12.49 -2.48 -6.17
C PRO A 60 -12.77 -1.41 -7.22
N GLU A 61 -12.06 -1.48 -8.34
CA GLU A 61 -12.28 -0.59 -9.46
C GLU A 61 -13.79 -0.49 -9.70
N ALA A 62 -14.33 0.70 -9.45
CA ALA A 62 -15.75 0.98 -9.66
C ALA A 62 -16.05 0.58 -11.11
N GLY A 63 -17.04 -0.31 -11.26
CA GLY A 63 -17.26 -1.12 -12.44
C GLY A 63 -17.00 -0.45 -13.78
N LEU A 64 -16.27 -1.16 -14.63
CA LEU A 64 -16.58 -1.19 -16.07
C LEU A 64 -17.98 -1.82 -16.25
N THR A 65 -19.02 -1.12 -15.80
CA THR A 65 -20.41 -1.40 -16.11
C THR A 65 -21.01 -0.14 -16.71
N ALA A 66 -20.70 0.13 -17.98
CA ALA A 66 -21.53 0.93 -18.89
C ALA A 66 -20.83 1.08 -20.25
N PHE A 67 -20.87 0.08 -21.12
CA PHE A 67 -20.84 0.31 -22.58
C PHE A 67 -21.29 -0.98 -23.32
N SER A 68 -22.53 -1.41 -23.07
CA SER A 68 -23.20 -2.42 -23.90
C SER A 68 -24.71 -2.20 -23.90
N ALA A 69 -25.13 -0.97 -24.15
CA ALA A 69 -26.49 -0.63 -24.52
C ALA A 69 -26.42 0.55 -25.49
N LEU A 70 -26.11 0.26 -26.75
CA LEU A 70 -26.46 1.01 -27.96
C LEU A 70 -25.71 0.34 -29.13
N GLY A 71 -26.46 -0.41 -29.96
CA GLY A 71 -25.98 -1.12 -31.13
C GLY A 71 -26.94 -2.23 -31.51
#